data_AF-A0A6J2YQ98-F1
#
_entry.id   AF-A0A6J2YQ98-F1
#
_cell.length_a   1.000
_cell.length_b   1.000
_cell.length_c   1.000
_cell.angle_alpha   90.00
_cell.angle_beta   90.00
_cell.angle_gamma   90.00
#
_symmetry.space_group_name_H-M   'P 1'
#
loop_
_entity.id
_entity.type
_entity.pdbx_description
1 polymer ?
#
loop_
_entity_poly.entity_id
_entity_poly.type
_entity_poly.pdbx_seq_one_letter_code
_entity_poly.pdbx_strand_id
1 'polypeptide(L)'
;MLNNFRYRITVTNVCNTVQTVMKNTLHLAYNLQNKIDKKIMLKSLPRKDEGTIGEKNANISTFEVYPNSFIDTLVVGGLRFRDLPIINIRTSRNNTIINVTDEKGVPKFIHSCGIEGFKNARKGTNIAAQSTAVTFGRRLIEKGIDTV
;
A
#
# COMPACT_ATOMS: atom_id res chain seq x y z
N MET A 1 -61.89 50.13 -11.40
CA MET A 1 -60.41 50.17 -11.28
C MET A 1 -59.82 49.24 -10.20
N LEU A 2 -60.58 48.79 -9.19
CA LEU A 2 -60.06 47.98 -8.07
C LEU A 2 -59.72 46.50 -8.39
N ASN A 3 -60.39 45.89 -9.39
CA ASN A 3 -60.18 44.47 -9.73
C ASN A 3 -58.82 44.17 -10.39
N ASN A 4 -58.29 45.11 -11.19
CA ASN A 4 -56.97 44.96 -11.83
C ASN A 4 -55.82 45.06 -10.83
N PHE A 5 -56.00 45.80 -9.73
CA PHE A 5 -54.99 45.95 -8.69
C PHE A 5 -54.88 44.68 -7.82
N ARG A 6 -56.02 44.05 -7.49
CA ARG A 6 -56.03 42.77 -6.77
C ARG A 6 -55.42 41.62 -7.59
N TYR A 7 -55.73 41.52 -8.88
CA TYR A 7 -55.14 40.51 -9.77
C TYR A 7 -53.62 40.66 -9.92
N ARG A 8 -53.12 41.90 -9.97
CA ARG A 8 -51.67 42.15 -10.06
C ARG A 8 -50.95 41.73 -8.78
N ILE A 9 -51.50 42.04 -7.59
CA ILE A 9 -50.92 41.63 -6.30
C ILE A 9 -50.90 40.09 -6.17
N THR A 10 -51.98 39.40 -6.55
CA THR A 10 -52.03 37.93 -6.47
C THR A 10 -51.03 37.26 -7.42
N VAL A 11 -50.89 37.74 -8.66
CA VAL A 11 -49.91 37.20 -9.63
C VAL A 11 -48.47 37.45 -9.15
N THR A 12 -48.18 38.61 -8.56
CA THR A 12 -46.82 38.91 -8.05
C THR A 12 -46.47 38.02 -6.84
N ASN A 13 -47.43 37.76 -5.95
CA ASN A 13 -47.23 36.87 -4.81
C ASN A 13 -47.06 35.40 -5.22
N VAL A 14 -47.79 34.93 -6.24
CA VAL A 14 -47.61 33.58 -6.82
C VAL A 14 -46.25 33.45 -7.50
N CYS A 15 -45.78 34.48 -8.21
CA CYS A 15 -44.46 34.45 -8.84
C CYS A 15 -43.34 34.37 -7.79
N ASN A 16 -43.42 35.18 -6.72
CA ASN A 16 -42.43 35.17 -5.63
C ASN A 16 -42.40 33.85 -4.85
N THR A 17 -43.55 33.21 -4.61
CA THR A 17 -43.60 31.90 -3.96
C THR A 17 -43.01 30.80 -4.84
N VAL A 18 -43.32 30.78 -6.15
CA VAL A 18 -42.72 29.84 -7.10
C VAL A 18 -41.20 30.00 -7.15
N GLN A 19 -40.69 31.24 -7.20
CA GLN A 19 -39.26 31.51 -7.26
C GLN A 19 -38.52 31.13 -5.97
N THR A 20 -39.20 31.22 -4.81
CA THR A 20 -38.65 30.78 -3.52
C THR A 20 -38.64 29.26 -3.39
N VAL A 21 -39.69 28.58 -3.86
CA VAL A 21 -39.75 27.10 -3.90
C VAL A 21 -38.66 26.53 -4.82
N MET A 22 -38.44 27.14 -6.01
CA MET A 22 -37.39 26.72 -6.94
C MET A 22 -35.97 26.91 -6.39
N LYS A 23 -35.70 28.00 -5.65
CA LYS A 23 -34.39 28.19 -5.00
C LYS A 23 -34.11 27.13 -3.93
N ASN A 24 -35.12 26.79 -3.13
CA ASN A 24 -34.99 25.80 -2.06
C ASN A 24 -34.83 24.37 -2.60
N THR A 25 -35.49 24.02 -3.70
CA THR A 25 -35.32 22.71 -4.34
C THR A 25 -33.94 22.53 -4.97
N LEU A 26 -33.33 23.59 -5.53
CA LEU A 26 -31.97 23.53 -6.06
C LEU A 26 -30.92 23.26 -4.96
N HIS A 27 -31.03 23.90 -3.79
CA HIS A 27 -30.13 23.65 -2.66
C HIS A 27 -30.27 22.23 -2.10
N LEU A 28 -31.49 21.67 -2.05
CA LEU A 28 -31.71 20.30 -1.61
C LEU A 28 -31.18 19.29 -2.62
N ALA A 29 -31.38 19.55 -3.93
CA ALA A 29 -30.88 18.73 -5.02
C ALA A 29 -29.35 18.65 -5.01
N TYR A 30 -28.64 19.76 -4.78
CA TYR A 30 -27.17 19.78 -4.69
C TYR A 30 -26.62 18.90 -3.55
N ASN A 31 -27.26 18.95 -2.38
CA ASN A 31 -26.86 18.10 -1.24
C ASN A 31 -27.12 16.62 -1.50
N LEU A 32 -28.19 16.28 -2.23
CA LEU A 32 -28.47 14.92 -2.68
C LEU A 32 -27.45 14.45 -3.73
N GLN A 33 -27.09 15.30 -4.68
CA GLN A 33 -26.08 15.02 -5.70
C GLN A 33 -24.74 14.68 -5.05
N ASN A 34 -24.26 15.48 -4.10
CA ASN A 34 -23.03 15.21 -3.36
C ASN A 34 -23.06 13.88 -2.60
N LYS A 35 -24.21 13.48 -2.06
CA LYS A 35 -24.38 12.17 -1.40
C LYS A 35 -24.35 11.02 -2.41
N ILE A 36 -24.96 11.19 -3.58
CA ILE A 36 -24.95 10.22 -4.67
C ILE A 36 -23.53 10.06 -5.21
N ASP A 37 -22.83 11.17 -5.47
CA ASP A 37 -21.46 11.18 -5.99
C ASP A 37 -20.50 10.51 -5.01
N LYS A 38 -20.63 10.77 -3.70
CA LYS A 38 -19.86 10.09 -2.66
C LYS A 38 -20.16 8.58 -2.62
N LYS A 39 -21.42 8.17 -2.82
CA LYS A 39 -21.82 6.76 -2.86
C LYS A 39 -21.31 6.04 -4.11
N ILE A 40 -21.30 6.71 -5.26
CA ILE A 40 -20.74 6.20 -6.51
C ILE A 40 -19.21 6.07 -6.38
N MET A 41 -18.55 7.09 -5.83
CA MET A 41 -17.12 7.07 -5.54
C MET A 41 -16.75 5.89 -4.62
N LEU A 42 -17.50 5.69 -3.53
CA LEU A 42 -17.28 4.57 -2.61
C LEU A 42 -17.45 3.19 -3.27
N LYS A 43 -18.36 3.06 -4.24
CA LYS A 43 -18.56 1.82 -5.02
C LYS A 43 -17.47 1.59 -6.06
N SER A 44 -16.84 2.66 -6.55
CA SER A 44 -15.72 2.59 -7.51
C SER A 44 -14.39 2.25 -6.85
N LEU A 45 -14.32 2.30 -5.52
CA LEU A 45 -13.14 1.84 -4.80
C LEU A 45 -12.94 0.35 -5.11
N PRO A 46 -11.70 -0.07 -5.43
CA PRO A 46 -11.40 -1.50 -5.52
C PRO A 46 -11.80 -2.18 -4.21
N ARG A 47 -12.22 -3.45 -4.30
CA ARG A 47 -12.45 -4.25 -3.09
C ARG A 47 -11.20 -4.15 -2.23
N LYS A 48 -11.38 -4.02 -0.91
CA LYS A 48 -10.28 -4.02 0.04
C LYS A 48 -9.57 -5.36 -0.15
N ASP A 49 -8.46 -5.36 -0.89
CA ASP A 49 -7.67 -6.56 -1.13
C ASP A 49 -7.44 -7.22 0.22
N GLU A 50 -7.77 -8.51 0.34
CA GLU A 50 -7.47 -9.34 1.51
C GLU A 50 -5.96 -9.58 1.57
N GLY A 51 -5.18 -8.50 1.67
CA GLY A 51 -3.73 -8.53 1.75
C GLY A 51 -3.04 -9.28 0.61
N THR A 52 -1.74 -9.43 0.79
CA THR A 52 -0.95 -10.44 0.09
C THR A 52 -1.26 -11.78 0.76
N ILE A 53 -1.87 -12.72 0.03
CA ILE A 53 -2.03 -14.11 0.50
C ILE A 53 -0.65 -14.60 0.97
N GLY A 54 -0.53 -14.84 2.29
CA GLY A 54 0.64 -15.45 2.88
C GLY A 54 0.82 -16.86 2.35
N GLU A 55 2.06 -17.32 2.30
CA GLU A 55 2.40 -18.67 1.89
C GLU A 55 1.74 -19.70 2.82
N LYS A 56 1.31 -20.84 2.27
CA LYS A 56 0.60 -21.89 3.05
C LYS A 56 1.57 -22.50 4.06
N ASN A 57 1.15 -22.59 5.32
CA ASN A 57 1.94 -23.22 6.39
C ASN A 57 2.33 -24.65 5.98
N ALA A 58 3.62 -24.89 5.76
CA ALA A 58 4.17 -26.23 5.56
C ALA A 58 4.11 -27.00 6.88
N ASN A 59 3.76 -28.28 6.83
CA ASN A 59 3.72 -29.16 8.00
C ASN A 59 5.18 -29.49 8.38
N ILE A 60 5.71 -28.80 9.40
CA ILE A 60 7.08 -28.95 9.88
C ILE A 60 7.15 -30.27 10.66
N SER A 61 7.43 -31.37 9.98
CA SER A 61 7.94 -32.59 10.61
C SER A 61 9.27 -32.27 11.31
N THR A 62 9.53 -32.92 12.45
CA THR A 62 10.66 -32.85 13.42
C THR A 62 12.08 -32.60 12.89
N PHE A 63 12.32 -31.55 12.11
CA PHE A 63 13.65 -31.05 11.79
C PHE A 63 14.07 -30.07 12.89
N GLU A 64 15.34 -30.14 13.32
CA GLU A 64 15.92 -29.08 14.16
C GLU A 64 15.96 -27.78 13.34
N VAL A 65 14.97 -26.91 13.57
CA VAL A 65 14.79 -25.63 12.84
C VAL A 65 15.81 -24.58 13.27
N TYR A 66 16.39 -24.74 14.46
CA TYR A 66 17.24 -23.75 15.09
C TYR A 66 18.72 -24.15 15.07
N PRO A 67 19.63 -23.17 14.99
CA PRO A 67 21.06 -23.44 15.03
C PRO A 67 21.48 -24.04 16.38
N ASN A 68 22.27 -25.11 16.32
CA ASN A 68 22.89 -25.77 17.46
C ASN A 68 24.41 -25.50 17.50
N SER A 69 25.09 -25.94 18.55
CA SER A 69 26.54 -25.70 18.72
C SER A 69 27.41 -26.30 17.61
N PHE A 70 26.89 -27.20 16.79
CA PHE A 70 27.62 -27.87 15.72
C PHE A 70 27.41 -27.22 14.35
N ILE A 71 26.65 -26.12 14.26
CA ILE A 71 26.29 -25.50 12.98
C ILE A 71 27.49 -25.00 12.18
N ASP A 72 28.60 -24.65 12.84
CA ASP A 72 29.84 -24.22 12.17
C ASP A 72 30.42 -25.29 11.21
N THR A 73 30.08 -26.57 11.43
CA THR A 73 30.49 -27.68 10.56
C THR A 73 29.55 -27.90 9.38
N LEU A 74 28.37 -27.28 9.41
CA LEU A 74 27.39 -27.40 8.34
C LEU A 74 27.91 -26.68 7.08
N VAL A 75 27.88 -27.41 5.97
CA VAL A 75 28.21 -26.87 4.64
C VAL A 75 26.93 -26.64 3.86
N VAL A 76 26.68 -25.38 3.49
CA VAL A 76 25.53 -24.96 2.69
C VAL A 76 26.05 -24.31 1.41
N GLY A 77 25.64 -24.81 0.24
CA GLY A 77 26.09 -24.27 -1.04
C GLY A 77 27.61 -24.35 -1.28
N GLY A 78 28.31 -25.25 -0.57
CA GLY A 78 29.76 -25.40 -0.64
C GLY A 78 30.55 -24.50 0.31
N LEU A 79 29.89 -23.63 1.08
CA LEU A 79 30.48 -22.79 2.11
C LEU A 79 30.13 -23.32 3.51
N ARG A 80 31.02 -23.13 4.47
CA ARG A 80 30.69 -23.39 5.88
C ARG A 80 29.72 -22.32 6.37
N PHE A 81 28.85 -22.68 7.31
CA PHE A 81 27.86 -21.74 7.86
C PHE A 81 28.47 -20.43 8.36
N ARG A 82 29.66 -20.50 8.98
CA ARG A 82 30.40 -19.32 9.48
C ARG A 82 30.82 -18.34 8.38
N ASP A 83 31.09 -18.84 7.18
CA ASP A 83 31.63 -18.05 6.06
C ASP A 83 30.53 -17.59 5.10
N LEU A 84 29.26 -17.82 5.45
CA LEU A 84 28.13 -17.38 4.64
C LEU A 84 27.96 -15.85 4.71
N PRO A 85 27.66 -15.20 3.57
CA PRO A 85 27.29 -13.80 3.56
C PRO A 85 25.94 -13.59 4.25
N ILE A 86 25.80 -12.48 4.97
CA ILE A 86 24.62 -12.20 5.80
C ILE A 86 23.78 -11.12 5.14
N ILE A 87 22.47 -11.37 4.98
CA ILE A 87 21.51 -10.36 4.55
C ILE A 87 20.88 -9.69 5.77
N ASN A 88 21.09 -8.38 5.93
CA ASN A 88 20.43 -7.60 6.97
C ASN A 88 19.23 -6.85 6.39
N ILE A 89 18.05 -7.13 6.94
CA ILE A 89 16.79 -6.49 6.55
C ILE A 89 16.36 -5.54 7.66
N ARG A 90 16.46 -4.24 7.39
CA ARG A 90 15.92 -3.20 8.27
C ARG A 90 14.53 -2.80 7.79
N THR A 91 13.51 -3.28 8.49
CA THR A 91 12.13 -2.86 8.30
C THR A 91 11.80 -1.66 9.18
N SER A 92 11.22 -0.63 8.59
CA SER A 92 10.71 0.53 9.31
C SER A 92 9.33 0.88 8.76
N ARG A 93 8.53 1.65 9.52
CA ARG A 93 7.17 2.03 9.10
C ARG A 93 7.13 2.72 7.73
N ASN A 94 8.21 3.43 7.36
CA ASN A 94 8.24 4.28 6.17
C ASN A 94 9.13 3.72 5.04
N ASN A 95 9.88 2.64 5.28
CA ASN A 95 10.81 2.08 4.31
C ASN A 95 11.33 0.70 4.75
N THR A 96 11.67 -0.13 3.78
CA THR A 96 12.47 -1.35 4.00
C THR A 96 13.80 -1.19 3.28
N ILE A 97 14.89 -1.44 4.00
CA ILE A 97 16.27 -1.39 3.49
C ILE A 97 16.87 -2.77 3.68
N ILE A 98 17.46 -3.30 2.61
CA ILE A 98 18.10 -4.61 2.57
C ILE A 98 19.56 -4.39 2.22
N ASN A 99 20.47 -4.99 2.96
CA ASN A 99 21.88 -5.04 2.57
C ASN A 99 22.43 -6.45 2.71
N VAL A 100 23.52 -6.72 2.01
CA VAL A 100 24.33 -7.91 2.19
C VAL A 100 25.70 -7.51 2.72
N THR A 101 26.18 -8.28 3.68
CA THR A 101 27.50 -8.13 4.29
C THR A 101 28.29 -9.42 4.19
N ASP A 102 29.61 -9.32 4.18
CA ASP A 102 30.51 -10.47 4.41
C ASP A 102 30.33 -11.04 5.83
N GLU A 103 30.94 -12.18 6.09
CA GLU A 103 31.11 -12.81 7.39
C GLU A 103 31.76 -11.86 8.43
N LYS A 104 32.57 -10.90 7.95
CA LYS A 104 33.22 -9.86 8.75
C LYS A 104 32.36 -8.62 8.98
N GLY A 105 31.13 -8.59 8.45
CA GLY A 105 30.21 -7.44 8.56
C GLY A 105 30.51 -6.30 7.58
N VAL A 106 31.34 -6.51 6.56
CA VAL A 106 31.64 -5.48 5.55
C VAL A 106 30.50 -5.44 4.51
N PRO A 107 29.80 -4.30 4.33
CA PRO A 107 28.68 -4.21 3.38
C PRO A 107 29.16 -4.26 1.93
N LYS A 108 28.59 -5.15 1.12
CA LYS A 108 28.92 -5.30 -0.30
C LYS A 108 27.89 -4.64 -1.21
N PHE A 109 26.61 -4.74 -0.85
CA PHE A 109 25.51 -4.21 -1.66
C PHE A 109 24.32 -3.81 -0.79
N ILE A 110 23.67 -2.71 -1.15
CA ILE A 110 22.54 -2.13 -0.42
C ILE A 110 21.44 -1.80 -1.42
N HIS A 111 20.20 -2.12 -1.06
CA HIS A 111 19.00 -1.75 -1.79
C HIS A 111 17.90 -1.32 -0.83
N SER A 112 16.98 -0.49 -1.29
CA SER A 112 15.79 -0.14 -0.52
C SER A 112 14.60 0.07 -1.44
N CYS A 113 13.40 0.13 -0.85
CA CYS A 113 12.18 0.47 -1.60
C CYS A 113 12.29 1.84 -2.29
N GLY A 114 13.07 2.78 -1.73
CA GLY A 114 13.34 4.06 -2.37
C GLY A 114 14.20 3.95 -3.64
N ILE A 115 15.21 3.08 -3.62
CA ILE A 115 16.09 2.81 -4.78
C ILE A 115 15.32 2.08 -5.88
N GLU A 116 14.39 1.20 -5.50
CA GLU A 116 13.50 0.50 -6.44
C GLU A 116 12.52 1.46 -7.15
N GLY A 117 12.37 2.70 -6.65
CA GLY A 117 11.57 3.76 -7.26
C GLY A 117 10.25 4.04 -6.55
N PHE A 118 9.95 3.38 -5.44
CA PHE A 118 8.78 3.71 -4.62
C PHE A 118 8.97 5.07 -3.94
N LYS A 119 7.92 5.90 -4.00
CA LYS A 119 7.94 7.27 -3.45
C LYS A 119 6.98 7.41 -2.28
N ASN A 120 7.37 8.25 -1.30
CA ASN A 120 6.54 8.64 -0.16
C ASN A 120 5.94 7.43 0.59
N ALA A 121 4.64 7.46 0.86
CA ALA A 121 3.92 6.41 1.60
C ALA A 121 4.01 5.02 0.93
N ARG A 122 4.27 4.95 -0.39
CA ARG A 122 4.37 3.65 -1.10
C ARG A 122 5.61 2.84 -0.70
N LYS A 123 6.65 3.48 -0.13
CA LYS A 123 7.88 2.80 0.33
C LYS A 123 7.66 1.87 1.52
N GLY A 124 6.67 2.17 2.37
CA GLY A 124 6.36 1.39 3.57
C GLY A 124 5.35 0.26 3.33
N THR A 125 5.13 -0.13 2.07
CA THR A 125 4.16 -1.17 1.71
C THR A 125 4.84 -2.53 1.54
N ASN A 126 4.12 -3.62 1.83
CA ASN A 126 4.62 -4.98 1.65
C ASN A 126 4.99 -5.26 0.18
N ILE A 127 4.21 -4.73 -0.76
CA ILE A 127 4.48 -4.85 -2.21
C ILE A 127 5.83 -4.21 -2.58
N ALA A 128 6.13 -3.04 -2.02
CA ALA A 128 7.41 -2.38 -2.26
C ALA A 128 8.58 -3.18 -1.72
N ALA A 129 8.43 -3.75 -0.51
CA ALA A 129 9.45 -4.60 0.10
C ALA A 129 9.69 -5.88 -0.72
N GLN A 130 8.62 -6.56 -1.16
CA GLN A 130 8.72 -7.77 -1.98
C GLN A 130 9.38 -7.51 -3.34
N SER A 131 8.94 -6.46 -4.05
CA SER A 131 9.57 -6.06 -5.32
C SER A 131 11.05 -5.77 -5.14
N THR A 132 11.41 -5.03 -4.09
CA THR A 132 12.81 -4.73 -3.76
C THR A 132 13.60 -6.01 -3.47
N ALA A 133 13.02 -6.97 -2.75
CA ALA A 133 13.68 -8.23 -2.42
C ALA A 133 13.96 -9.08 -3.66
N VAL A 134 13.01 -9.16 -4.60
CA VAL A 134 13.20 -9.90 -5.87
C VAL A 134 14.31 -9.27 -6.71
N THR A 135 14.28 -7.95 -6.90
CA THR A 135 15.33 -7.24 -7.64
C THR A 135 16.69 -7.34 -6.93
N PHE A 136 16.71 -7.27 -5.61
CA PHE A 136 17.91 -7.45 -4.80
C PHE A 136 18.51 -8.84 -4.97
N GLY A 137 17.71 -9.90 -4.83
CA GLY A 137 18.16 -11.28 -4.99
C GLY A 137 18.74 -11.55 -6.38
N ARG A 138 18.10 -11.05 -7.44
CA ARG A 138 18.64 -11.15 -8.80
C ARG A 138 20.01 -10.50 -8.93
N ARG A 139 20.19 -9.29 -8.36
CA ARG A 139 21.49 -8.59 -8.39
C ARG A 139 22.56 -9.28 -7.52
N LEU A 140 22.17 -10.02 -6.49
CA LEU A 140 23.11 -10.81 -5.69
C LEU A 140 23.65 -12.00 -6.48
N ILE A 141 22.77 -12.72 -7.20
CA ILE A 141 23.17 -13.82 -8.08
C ILE A 141 24.11 -13.32 -9.18
N GLU A 142 23.84 -12.15 -9.77
CA GLU A 142 24.74 -11.49 -10.74
C GLU A 142 26.13 -11.16 -10.14
N LYS A 143 26.23 -11.03 -8.81
CA LYS A 143 27.49 -10.81 -8.07
C LYS A 143 28.15 -12.11 -7.59
N GLY A 144 27.58 -13.27 -7.89
CA GLY A 144 28.09 -14.58 -7.48
C GLY A 144 27.75 -14.96 -6.03
N ILE A 145 26.71 -14.35 -5.45
CA ILE A 145 26.20 -14.72 -4.13
C ILE A 145 24.94 -15.54 -4.33
N ASP A 146 25.08 -16.86 -4.20
CA ASP A 146 24.00 -17.82 -4.44
C ASP A 146 23.34 -18.32 -3.13
N THR A 147 24.07 -18.27 -2.01
CA THR A 147 23.63 -18.78 -0.70
C THR A 147 23.88 -17.73 0.39
N VAL A 148 22.88 -17.51 1.27
CA VAL A 148 22.78 -16.45 2.28
C VAL A 148 21.95 -16.91 3.48
#